data_AF-R5CS62-F1
#
_entry.id   AF-R5CS62-F1
#
_cell.length_a   1.000
_cell.length_b   1.000
_cell.length_c   1.000
_cell.angle_alpha   90.00
_cell.angle_beta   90.00
_cell.angle_gamma   90.00
#
_symmetry.space_group_name_H-M   'P 1'
#
loop_
_entity.id
_entity.type
_entity.pdbx_description
1 polymer ?
#
loop_
_entity_poly.entity_id
_entity_poly.type
_entity_poly.pdbx_seq_one_letter_code
_entity_poly.pdbx_strand_id
1 'polypeptide(L)'
;MKRENGFGWSELLVGVLLVLLGIFAFARPESMLTGAVVVYGIIAIVIGVEDIVVYVRLARFTGFGPTLSLIAGILSVMCGVMLVADPNIGKWALTILLPIWFIAHCISGLTRMNLIRMIGDRFYYYFSLTLNILGLVLGFVMIFSPTMSFVTLKAICYMTAIFLILFGIESIIAAFVRRNSDW
;
A
#
# COMPACT_ATOMS: atom_id res chain seq x y z
N MET A 1 35.35 14.22 -6.21
CA MET A 1 34.25 14.51 -5.25
C MET A 1 33.65 15.85 -5.63
N LYS A 2 32.47 15.85 -6.25
CA LYS A 2 31.83 17.08 -6.77
C LYS A 2 30.79 17.52 -5.73
N ARG A 3 31.05 18.65 -5.09
CA ARG A 3 30.08 19.35 -4.22
C ARG A 3 28.95 19.87 -5.10
N GLU A 4 27.84 19.16 -5.14
CA GLU A 4 26.59 19.72 -5.67
C GLU A 4 25.95 20.58 -4.58
N ASN A 5 26.44 21.82 -4.50
CA ASN A 5 25.81 22.93 -3.79
C ASN A 5 24.60 23.42 -4.61
N GLY A 6 23.68 22.50 -4.91
CA GLY A 6 22.42 22.81 -5.56
C GLY A 6 21.37 22.97 -4.47
N PHE A 7 20.76 24.16 -4.39
CA PHE A 7 19.49 24.37 -3.72
C PHE A 7 18.59 23.13 -3.91
N GLY A 8 17.91 22.68 -2.85
CA GLY A 8 17.04 21.51 -2.84
C GLY A 8 15.79 21.68 -3.71
N TRP A 9 15.96 22.06 -4.98
CA TRP A 9 14.90 22.26 -5.98
C TRP A 9 14.16 20.95 -6.20
N SER A 10 14.87 19.82 -6.15
CA SER A 10 14.27 18.49 -6.15
C SER A 10 13.37 18.28 -4.94
N GLU A 11 13.83 18.60 -3.73
CA GLU A 11 13.07 18.46 -2.47
C GLU A 11 11.86 19.41 -2.42
N LEU A 12 12.01 20.64 -2.90
CA LEU A 12 10.93 21.62 -2.98
C LEU A 12 9.89 21.21 -4.03
N LEU A 13 10.32 20.76 -5.22
CA LEU A 13 9.42 20.28 -6.26
C LEU A 13 8.64 19.04 -5.80
N VAL A 14 9.32 18.08 -5.17
CA VAL A 14 8.70 16.90 -4.57
C VAL A 14 7.71 17.30 -3.48
N GLY A 15 8.10 18.21 -2.58
CA GLY A 15 7.23 18.69 -1.51
C GLY A 15 5.97 19.39 -2.03
N VAL A 16 6.10 20.29 -3.02
CA VAL A 16 4.95 20.96 -3.65
C VAL A 16 4.05 19.95 -4.36
N LEU A 17 4.61 18.99 -5.10
CA LEU A 17 3.84 17.92 -5.74
C LEU A 17 3.08 17.07 -4.72
N LEU A 18 3.73 16.69 -3.61
CA LEU A 18 3.10 15.92 -2.52
C LEU A 18 1.94 16.69 -1.86
N VAL A 19 2.11 18.00 -1.61
CA VAL A 19 1.03 18.84 -1.07
C VAL A 19 -0.13 18.94 -2.06
N LEU A 20 0.13 19.21 -3.33
CA LEU A 20 -0.92 19.29 -4.36
C LEU A 20 -1.66 17.96 -4.52
N LEU A 21 -0.93 16.85 -4.52
CA LEU A 21 -1.50 15.50 -4.59
C LEU A 21 -2.34 15.19 -3.34
N GLY A 22 -1.86 15.59 -2.16
CA GLY A 22 -2.59 15.46 -0.90
C GLY A 22 -3.89 16.28 -0.86
N ILE A 23 -3.86 17.54 -1.32
CA ILE A 23 -5.07 18.38 -1.44
C ILE A 23 -6.07 17.76 -2.43
N PHE A 24 -5.58 17.30 -3.58
CA PHE A 24 -6.42 16.61 -4.58
C PHE A 24 -7.05 15.34 -4.01
N ALA A 25 -6.26 14.53 -3.29
CA ALA A 25 -6.72 13.32 -2.63
C ALA A 25 -7.79 13.60 -1.57
N PHE A 26 -7.64 14.70 -0.81
CA PHE A 26 -8.61 15.12 0.19
C PHE A 26 -9.92 15.61 -0.45
N ALA A 27 -9.84 16.35 -1.55
CA ALA A 27 -11.01 16.88 -2.25
C ALA A 27 -11.82 15.80 -2.98
N ARG A 28 -11.16 14.76 -3.50
CA ARG A 28 -11.80 13.67 -4.25
C ARG A 28 -11.24 12.29 -3.86
N PRO A 29 -11.64 11.73 -2.70
CA PRO A 29 -11.17 10.43 -2.25
C PRO A 29 -11.55 9.29 -3.21
N GLU A 30 -12.70 9.40 -3.89
CA GLU A 30 -13.15 8.48 -4.94
C GLU A 30 -12.15 8.39 -6.11
N SER A 31 -11.62 9.54 -6.54
CA SER A 31 -10.65 9.63 -7.63
C SER A 31 -9.29 9.10 -7.21
N MET A 32 -8.89 9.31 -5.95
CA MET A 32 -7.67 8.74 -5.37
C MET A 32 -7.72 7.21 -5.36
N LEU A 33 -8.83 6.61 -4.90
CA LEU A 33 -9.05 5.16 -4.93
C LEU A 33 -8.99 4.61 -6.36
N THR A 34 -9.65 5.29 -7.29
CA THR A 34 -9.65 4.91 -8.72
C THR A 34 -8.23 4.94 -9.28
N GLY A 35 -7.47 6.02 -9.02
CA GLY A 35 -6.08 6.15 -9.44
C GLY A 35 -5.18 5.07 -8.84
N ALA A 36 -5.34 4.77 -7.54
CA ALA A 36 -4.62 3.71 -6.88
C ALA A 36 -4.90 2.34 -7.51
N VAL A 37 -6.18 2.01 -7.78
CA VAL A 37 -6.58 0.77 -8.45
C VAL A 37 -5.93 0.65 -9.83
N VAL A 38 -5.92 1.72 -10.63
CA VAL A 38 -5.28 1.72 -11.95
C VAL A 38 -3.78 1.49 -11.85
N VAL A 39 -3.10 2.18 -10.92
CA VAL A 39 -1.66 1.99 -10.68
C VAL A 39 -1.37 0.55 -10.26
N TYR A 40 -2.15 -0.02 -9.33
CA TYR A 40 -2.02 -1.42 -8.95
C TYR A 40 -2.30 -2.38 -10.12
N GLY A 41 -3.26 -2.06 -10.99
CA GLY A 41 -3.54 -2.83 -12.20
C GLY A 41 -2.36 -2.85 -13.17
N ILE A 42 -1.72 -1.69 -13.39
CA ILE A 42 -0.50 -1.59 -14.21
C ILE A 42 0.63 -2.41 -13.58
N ILE A 43 0.85 -2.28 -12.26
CA ILE A 43 1.86 -3.07 -11.54
C ILE A 43 1.58 -4.58 -11.68
N ALA A 44 0.33 -5.02 -11.54
CA ALA A 44 -0.06 -6.41 -11.69
C ALA A 44 0.19 -6.96 -13.10
N ILE A 45 -0.02 -6.14 -14.15
CA ILE A 45 0.35 -6.49 -15.52
C ILE A 45 1.86 -6.67 -15.64
N VAL A 46 2.66 -5.73 -15.12
CA VAL A 46 4.12 -5.81 -15.18
C VAL A 46 4.63 -7.05 -14.46
N ILE A 47 4.19 -7.30 -13.23
CA ILE A 47 4.56 -8.50 -12.46
C ILE A 47 4.14 -9.77 -13.20
N GLY A 48 2.93 -9.79 -13.78
CA GLY A 48 2.45 -10.95 -14.50
C GLY A 48 3.27 -11.24 -15.77
N VAL A 49 3.74 -10.21 -16.47
CA VAL A 49 4.67 -10.35 -17.59
C VAL A 49 6.04 -10.85 -17.10
N GLU A 50 6.54 -10.33 -15.98
CA GLU A 50 7.79 -10.81 -15.37
C GLU A 50 7.71 -12.31 -15.02
N ASP A 51 6.62 -12.76 -14.41
CA ASP A 51 6.38 -14.17 -14.11
C ASP A 51 6.36 -15.04 -15.38
N ILE A 52 5.71 -14.59 -16.46
CA ILE A 52 5.72 -15.31 -17.75
C ILE A 52 7.15 -15.38 -18.32
N VAL A 53 7.93 -14.31 -18.20
CA VAL A 53 9.34 -14.29 -18.65
C VAL A 53 10.19 -15.24 -17.81
N VAL A 54 9.97 -15.28 -16.49
CA VAL A 54 10.62 -16.23 -15.57
C VAL A 54 10.28 -17.66 -15.98
N TYR A 55 9.03 -17.98 -16.29
CA TYR A 55 8.65 -19.28 -16.83
C TYR A 55 9.46 -19.64 -18.08
N VAL A 56 9.51 -18.77 -19.08
CA VAL A 56 10.24 -19.05 -20.34
C VAL A 56 11.74 -19.28 -20.10
N ARG A 57 12.34 -18.57 -19.13
CA ARG A 57 13.76 -18.74 -18.78
C ARG A 57 14.01 -20.01 -17.96
N LEU A 58 13.12 -20.36 -17.03
CA LEU A 58 13.27 -21.50 -16.13
C LEU A 58 12.69 -22.81 -16.69
N ALA A 59 11.91 -22.77 -17.78
CA ALA A 59 11.35 -23.95 -18.44
C ALA A 59 12.42 -24.95 -18.91
N ARG A 60 13.69 -24.55 -18.98
CA ARG A 60 14.82 -25.45 -19.28
C ARG A 60 15.25 -26.34 -18.10
N PHE A 61 14.84 -26.02 -16.86
CA PHE A 61 15.10 -26.81 -15.66
C PHE A 61 13.77 -27.39 -15.15
N THR A 62 13.58 -28.69 -15.30
CA THR A 62 12.33 -29.41 -15.03
C THR A 62 11.85 -29.25 -13.58
N GLY A 63 10.59 -28.81 -13.37
CA GLY A 63 9.94 -28.74 -12.05
C GLY A 63 8.48 -28.25 -12.10
N PHE A 64 7.79 -28.28 -10.94
CA PHE A 64 6.41 -27.80 -10.71
C PHE A 64 6.33 -26.26 -10.58
N GLY A 65 7.46 -25.60 -10.28
CA GLY A 65 7.55 -24.15 -10.10
C GLY A 65 7.29 -23.33 -11.38
N PRO A 66 7.88 -23.69 -12.54
CA PRO A 66 7.63 -22.98 -13.80
C PRO A 66 6.14 -22.96 -14.20
N THR A 67 5.41 -24.08 -14.13
CA THR A 67 3.99 -24.11 -14.50
C THR A 67 3.13 -23.23 -13.59
N LEU A 68 3.43 -23.18 -12.29
CA LEU A 68 2.79 -22.26 -11.34
C LEU A 68 3.05 -20.79 -11.69
N SER A 69 4.28 -20.43 -12.06
CA SER A 69 4.64 -19.06 -12.47
C SER A 69 3.91 -18.65 -13.75
N LEU A 70 3.74 -19.56 -14.72
CA LEU A 70 2.95 -19.28 -15.93
C LEU A 70 1.48 -18.99 -15.60
N ILE A 71 0.84 -19.84 -14.79
CA ILE A 71 -0.57 -19.69 -14.41
C ILE A 71 -0.76 -18.40 -13.60
N ALA A 72 0.12 -18.14 -12.63
CA ALA A 72 0.11 -16.91 -11.84
C ALA A 72 0.29 -15.67 -12.71
N GLY A 73 1.24 -15.71 -13.65
CA GLY A 73 1.51 -14.61 -14.57
C GLY A 73 0.31 -14.30 -15.48
N ILE A 74 -0.32 -15.31 -16.08
CA ILE A 74 -1.51 -15.13 -16.91
C ILE A 74 -2.66 -14.55 -16.08
N LEU A 75 -2.95 -15.11 -14.91
CA LEU A 75 -3.99 -14.61 -14.02
C LEU A 75 -3.72 -13.17 -13.56
N SER A 76 -2.45 -12.84 -13.27
CA SER A 76 -2.04 -11.50 -12.87
C SER A 76 -2.23 -10.48 -13.99
N VAL A 77 -1.83 -10.81 -15.23
CA VAL A 77 -2.07 -9.96 -16.40
C VAL A 77 -3.56 -9.77 -16.65
N MET A 78 -4.36 -10.84 -16.61
CA MET A 78 -5.82 -10.76 -16.79
C MET A 78 -6.46 -9.87 -15.72
N CYS A 79 -6.08 -10.06 -14.45
CA CYS A 79 -6.55 -9.26 -13.34
C CYS A 79 -6.16 -7.79 -13.52
N GLY A 80 -4.91 -7.51 -13.83
CA GLY A 80 -4.43 -6.15 -14.03
C GLY A 80 -5.12 -5.43 -15.18
N VAL A 81 -5.35 -6.10 -16.31
CA VAL A 81 -6.13 -5.54 -17.43
C VAL A 81 -7.57 -5.24 -17.00
N MET A 82 -8.21 -6.14 -16.26
CA MET A 82 -9.57 -5.95 -15.75
C MET A 82 -9.66 -4.74 -14.80
N LEU A 83 -8.67 -4.55 -13.93
CA LEU A 83 -8.60 -3.41 -13.00
C LEU A 83 -8.40 -2.07 -13.72
N VAL A 84 -7.61 -2.05 -14.80
CA VAL A 84 -7.39 -0.84 -15.61
C VAL A 84 -8.63 -0.52 -16.47
N ALA A 85 -9.30 -1.55 -17.00
CA ALA A 85 -10.49 -1.39 -17.83
C ALA A 85 -11.72 -0.93 -17.04
N ASP A 86 -11.98 -1.53 -15.87
CA ASP A 86 -13.03 -1.09 -14.96
C ASP A 86 -12.49 -0.98 -13.52
N PRO A 87 -12.14 0.24 -13.08
CA PRO A 87 -11.64 0.47 -11.73
C PRO A 87 -12.68 0.23 -10.63
N ASN A 88 -13.98 0.17 -10.94
CA ASN A 88 -14.99 -0.11 -9.93
C ASN A 88 -14.89 -1.56 -9.46
N ILE A 89 -14.53 -2.49 -10.35
CA ILE A 89 -14.21 -3.88 -9.98
C ILE A 89 -13.08 -3.91 -8.95
N GLY A 90 -12.05 -3.09 -9.12
CA GLY A 90 -10.96 -2.97 -8.14
C GLY A 90 -11.43 -2.40 -6.80
N LYS A 91 -12.31 -1.40 -6.79
CA LYS A 91 -12.91 -0.89 -5.55
C LYS A 91 -13.71 -1.98 -4.82
N TRP A 92 -14.53 -2.74 -5.54
CA TRP A 92 -15.28 -3.87 -4.97
C TRP A 92 -14.36 -4.97 -4.44
N ALA A 93 -13.29 -5.28 -5.18
CA ALA A 93 -12.27 -6.23 -4.74
C ALA A 93 -11.61 -5.75 -3.44
N LEU A 94 -11.26 -4.46 -3.33
CA LEU A 94 -10.71 -3.88 -2.10
C LEU A 94 -11.68 -3.97 -0.92
N THR A 95 -12.99 -3.81 -1.13
CA THR A 95 -14.03 -3.95 -0.08
C THR A 95 -14.04 -5.35 0.55
N ILE A 96 -13.66 -6.39 -0.20
CA ILE A 96 -13.60 -7.78 0.27
C ILE A 96 -12.19 -8.14 0.76
N LEU A 97 -11.17 -7.72 0.01
CA LEU A 97 -9.77 -8.06 0.28
C LEU A 97 -9.27 -7.36 1.53
N LEU A 98 -9.70 -6.13 1.81
CA LEU A 98 -9.29 -5.38 2.99
C LEU A 98 -9.70 -6.07 4.31
N PRO A 99 -10.97 -6.51 4.52
CA PRO A 99 -11.33 -7.31 5.68
C PRO A 99 -10.53 -8.60 5.83
N ILE A 100 -10.33 -9.33 4.72
CA ILE A 100 -9.56 -10.59 4.71
C ILE A 100 -8.11 -10.32 5.12
N TRP A 101 -7.50 -9.28 4.54
CA TRP A 101 -6.15 -8.85 4.88
C TRP A 101 -6.04 -8.44 6.34
N PHE A 102 -7.03 -7.72 6.87
CA PHE A 102 -7.06 -7.28 8.26
C PHE A 102 -7.13 -8.46 9.23
N ILE A 103 -7.99 -9.44 8.95
CA ILE A 103 -8.08 -10.69 9.71
C ILE A 103 -6.76 -11.45 9.65
N ALA A 104 -6.17 -11.61 8.46
CA ALA A 104 -4.89 -12.28 8.29
C ALA A 104 -3.75 -11.55 9.02
N HIS A 105 -3.77 -10.21 9.02
CA HIS A 105 -2.82 -9.39 9.76
C HIS A 105 -2.95 -9.59 11.27
N CYS A 106 -4.18 -9.60 11.81
CA CYS A 106 -4.41 -9.85 13.22
C CYS A 106 -4.01 -11.28 13.64
N ILE A 107 -4.30 -12.29 12.81
CA ILE A 107 -3.87 -13.67 13.06
C ILE A 107 -2.33 -13.77 13.05
N SER A 108 -1.68 -13.12 12.08
CA SER A 108 -0.22 -13.02 11.99
C SER A 108 0.39 -12.27 13.19
N GLY A 109 -0.31 -11.26 13.70
CA GLY A 109 0.08 -10.51 14.89
C GLY A 109 0.00 -11.38 16.14
N LEU A 110 -1.10 -12.13 16.32
CA LEU A 110 -1.29 -13.08 17.41
C LEU A 110 -0.24 -14.20 17.43
N THR A 111 0.15 -14.72 16.25
CA THR A 111 1.22 -15.73 16.15
C THR A 111 2.59 -15.16 16.50
N ARG A 112 2.92 -13.93 16.07
CA ARG A 112 4.16 -13.24 16.50
C ARG A 112 4.14 -12.84 17.97
N MET A 113 2.96 -12.60 18.55
CA MET A 113 2.81 -12.27 19.95
C MET A 113 3.25 -13.42 20.87
N ASN A 114 3.15 -14.67 20.41
CA ASN A 114 3.67 -15.83 21.13
C ASN A 114 5.21 -15.80 21.23
N LEU A 115 5.91 -15.27 20.20
CA LEU A 115 7.36 -15.01 20.24
C LEU A 115 7.70 -13.78 21.09
N ILE A 116 6.90 -12.71 21.03
CA ILE A 116 7.10 -11.50 21.84
C ILE A 116 6.91 -11.78 23.33
N ARG A 117 6.04 -12.71 23.71
CA ARG A 117 5.87 -13.14 25.11
C ARG A 117 7.15 -13.75 25.72
N MET A 118 8.05 -14.29 24.90
CA MET A 118 9.34 -14.84 25.34
C MET A 118 10.45 -13.79 25.48
N ILE A 119 10.35 -12.64 24.79
CA ILE A 119 11.48 -11.71 24.60
C ILE A 119 11.15 -10.27 25.05
N GLY A 120 9.88 -9.88 25.04
CA GLY A 120 9.45 -8.47 25.10
C GLY A 120 8.83 -8.02 26.41
N ASP A 121 8.77 -6.70 26.55
CA ASP A 121 8.20 -5.99 27.69
C ASP A 121 6.70 -6.25 27.88
N ARG A 122 6.27 -6.37 29.14
CA ARG A 122 4.89 -6.74 29.50
C ARG A 122 3.86 -5.74 28.95
N PHE A 123 4.21 -4.46 28.86
CA PHE A 123 3.35 -3.41 28.32
C PHE A 123 3.06 -3.59 26.81
N TYR A 124 4.10 -3.85 26.01
CA TYR A 124 3.97 -4.04 24.57
C TYR A 124 3.14 -5.27 24.22
N TYR A 125 3.25 -6.33 25.03
CA TYR A 125 2.43 -7.54 24.91
C TYR A 125 0.92 -7.25 25.06
N TYR A 126 0.50 -6.58 26.15
CA TYR A 126 -0.92 -6.29 26.38
C TYR A 126 -1.47 -5.30 25.34
N PHE A 127 -0.69 -4.29 24.97
CA PHE A 127 -1.11 -3.33 23.95
C PHE A 127 -1.33 -4.01 22.59
N SER A 128 -0.38 -4.84 22.15
CA SER A 128 -0.49 -5.59 20.90
C SER A 128 -1.64 -6.59 20.93
N LEU A 129 -1.86 -7.29 22.05
CA LEU A 129 -3.00 -8.20 22.22
C LEU A 129 -4.34 -7.47 22.02
N THR A 130 -4.53 -6.34 22.71
CA THR A 130 -5.77 -5.56 22.61
C THR A 130 -5.99 -5.05 21.20
N LEU A 131 -4.95 -4.54 20.53
CA LEU A 131 -5.04 -4.10 19.14
C LEU A 131 -5.40 -5.23 18.17
N ASN A 132 -4.80 -6.42 18.33
CA ASN A 132 -5.11 -7.56 17.47
C ASN A 132 -6.54 -8.08 17.68
N ILE A 133 -7.04 -8.10 18.92
CA ILE A 133 -8.44 -8.50 19.21
C ILE A 133 -9.42 -7.49 18.64
N LEU A 134 -9.21 -6.19 18.89
CA LEU A 134 -10.04 -5.13 18.30
C LEU A 134 -10.00 -5.18 16.78
N GLY A 135 -8.82 -5.46 16.22
CA GLY A 135 -8.64 -5.59 14.78
C GLY A 135 -9.43 -6.76 14.20
N LEU A 136 -9.41 -7.92 14.87
CA LEU A 136 -10.16 -9.10 14.45
C LEU A 136 -11.68 -8.85 14.47
N VAL A 137 -12.19 -8.21 15.54
CA VAL A 137 -13.60 -7.83 15.66
C VAL A 137 -14.00 -6.89 14.52
N LEU A 138 -13.19 -5.86 14.27
CA LEU A 138 -13.42 -4.90 13.21
C LEU A 138 -13.42 -5.59 11.83
N GLY A 139 -12.45 -6.47 11.56
CA GLY A 139 -12.40 -7.27 10.33
C GLY A 139 -13.63 -8.15 10.13
N PHE A 140 -14.16 -8.76 11.20
CA PHE A 140 -15.38 -9.55 11.13
C PHE A 140 -16.60 -8.69 10.80
N VAL A 141 -16.78 -7.56 11.50
CA VAL A 141 -17.89 -6.60 11.24
C VAL A 141 -17.88 -6.12 9.79
N MET A 142 -16.71 -5.88 9.22
CA MET A 142 -16.54 -5.44 7.83
C MET A 142 -16.98 -6.48 6.79
N ILE A 143 -16.87 -7.79 7.09
CA ILE A 143 -17.39 -8.85 6.21
C ILE A 143 -18.91 -8.85 6.18
N PHE A 144 -19.57 -8.65 7.33
CA PHE A 144 -21.04 -8.67 7.42
C PHE A 144 -21.69 -7.38 6.93
N SER A 145 -20.94 -6.27 6.86
CA SER A 145 -21.45 -4.98 6.43
C SER A 145 -20.51 -4.32 5.41
N PRO A 146 -20.76 -4.52 4.10
CA PRO A 146 -19.95 -3.92 3.03
C PRO A 146 -19.86 -2.38 3.13
N THR A 147 -20.88 -1.75 3.71
CA THR A 147 -20.90 -0.31 3.99
C THR A 147 -19.78 0.12 4.95
N MET A 148 -19.46 -0.68 5.97
CA MET A 148 -18.37 -0.38 6.91
C MET A 148 -17.00 -0.51 6.24
N SER A 149 -16.85 -1.42 5.28
CA SER A 149 -15.65 -1.52 4.42
C SER A 149 -15.44 -0.29 3.55
N PHE A 150 -16.51 0.28 2.99
CA PHE A 150 -16.39 1.54 2.26
C PHE A 150 -16.00 2.73 3.15
N VAL A 151 -16.54 2.79 4.38
CA VAL A 151 -16.21 3.87 5.33
C VAL A 151 -14.74 3.79 5.74
N THR A 152 -14.25 2.60 6.08
CA THR A 152 -12.84 2.39 6.46
C THR A 152 -11.89 2.66 5.29
N LEU A 153 -12.22 2.25 4.07
CA LEU A 153 -11.45 2.62 2.87
C LEU A 153 -11.37 4.14 2.71
N LYS A 154 -12.48 4.85 2.84
CA LYS A 154 -12.51 6.32 2.78
C LYS A 154 -11.70 6.95 3.91
N ALA A 155 -11.81 6.44 5.13
CA ALA A 155 -11.05 6.92 6.28
C ALA A 155 -9.55 6.79 6.04
N ILE A 156 -9.10 5.64 5.51
CA ILE A 156 -7.70 5.42 5.14
C ILE A 156 -7.26 6.44 4.09
N CYS A 157 -8.05 6.66 3.02
CA CYS A 157 -7.72 7.65 2.01
C CYS A 157 -7.57 9.07 2.57
N TYR A 158 -8.46 9.48 3.48
CA TYR A 158 -8.35 10.78 4.14
C TYR A 158 -7.10 10.87 5.02
N MET A 159 -6.80 9.82 5.80
CA MET A 159 -5.57 9.78 6.61
C MET A 159 -4.33 9.86 5.71
N THR A 160 -4.28 9.08 4.62
CA THR A 160 -3.18 9.12 3.65
C THR A 160 -3.05 10.50 3.00
N ALA A 161 -4.15 11.16 2.66
CA ALA A 161 -4.12 12.52 2.12
C ALA A 161 -3.53 13.53 3.11
N ILE A 162 -3.92 13.45 4.39
CA ILE A 162 -3.34 14.28 5.45
C ILE A 162 -1.84 14.00 5.59
N PHE A 163 -1.43 12.74 5.62
CA PHE A 163 -0.01 12.37 5.70
C PHE A 163 0.79 12.85 4.49
N LEU A 164 0.24 12.78 3.27
CA LEU A 164 0.87 13.32 2.06
C LEU A 164 1.12 14.83 2.17
N ILE A 165 0.15 15.58 2.70
CA ILE A 165 0.31 17.03 2.95
C ILE A 165 1.40 17.28 3.99
N LEU A 166 1.39 16.55 5.11
CA LEU A 166 2.40 16.70 6.17
C LEU A 166 3.81 16.40 5.65
N PHE A 167 4.00 15.27 4.95
CA PHE A 167 5.29 14.92 4.32
C PHE A 167 5.72 15.94 3.27
N GLY A 168 4.77 16.49 2.51
CA GLY A 168 5.04 17.55 1.54
C GLY A 168 5.55 18.82 2.21
N ILE A 169 4.92 19.22 3.33
CA ILE A 169 5.37 20.36 4.15
C ILE A 169 6.76 20.11 4.73
N GLU A 170 7.02 18.93 5.30
CA GLU A 170 8.35 18.57 5.81
C GLU A 170 9.43 18.65 4.72
N SER A 171 9.12 18.16 3.51
CA SER A 171 10.03 18.22 2.36
C SER A 171 10.32 19.66 1.94
N ILE A 172 9.32 20.53 1.96
CA ILE A 172 9.48 21.97 1.69
C ILE A 172 10.38 22.61 2.76
N ILE A 173 10.11 22.34 4.05
CA ILE A 173 10.93 22.86 5.16
C ILE A 173 12.38 22.39 5.01
N ALA A 174 12.62 21.12 4.71
CA ALA A 174 13.95 20.57 4.52
C ALA A 174 14.71 21.27 3.39
N ALA A 175 14.05 21.57 2.26
CA ALA A 175 14.64 22.32 1.16
C ALA A 175 15.07 23.74 1.59
N PHE A 176 14.29 24.41 2.42
CA PHE A 176 14.62 25.75 2.96
C PHE A 176 15.71 25.71 4.05
N VAL A 177 15.73 24.68 4.90
CA VAL A 177 16.79 24.50 5.92
C VAL A 177 18.13 24.26 5.25
N ARG A 178 18.17 23.42 4.21
CA ARG A 178 19.40 23.13 3.45
C ARG A 178 19.97 24.38 2.78
N ARG A 179 19.11 25.27 2.30
CA ARG A 179 19.48 26.61 1.81
C ARG A 179 20.13 27.48 2.90
N ASN A 180 19.71 27.35 4.16
CA ASN A 180 20.19 28.18 5.27
C ASN A 180 21.47 27.63 5.92
N SER A 181 21.79 26.34 5.75
CA SER A 181 23.03 25.72 6.24
C SER A 181 24.26 25.95 5.34
N ASP A 182 24.08 26.60 4.18
CA ASP A 182 25.15 26.92 3.23
C ASP A 182 25.87 28.26 3.55
N TRP A 183 25.79 28.76 4.80
CA TRP A 183 26.52 29.94 5.30
C TRP A 183 27.79 29.53 6.06
#